data_AF-A0A1F2RPS8-F1
#
_entry.id   AF-A0A1F2RPS8-F1
#
_cell.length_a   1.000
_cell.length_b   1.000
_cell.length_c   1.000
_cell.angle_alpha   90.00
_cell.angle_beta   90.00
_cell.angle_gamma   90.00
#
_symmetry.space_group_name_H-M   'P 1'
#
loop_
_entity.id
_entity.type
_entity.pdbx_description
1 polymer ?
#
loop_
_entity_poly.entity_id
_entity_poly.type
_entity_poly.pdbx_seq_one_letter_code
_entity_poly.pdbx_strand_id
1 'polypeptide(L)'
;MTRQAPQSANDKVLELEKRLLQVLCQPLGEIEWQREVIVRLGNYKFRSIHHQVLFDCLKKIPRHQPEIFQELLLERLTRAGFPDLPDLGIKPYLEPNNIGKSKALAWVAMLAEAK
;
A
#
# COMPACT_ATOMS: atom_id res chain seq x y z
N MET A 1 13.12 28.72 -11.61
CA MET A 1 12.02 28.08 -12.38
C MET A 1 12.40 26.61 -12.55
N THR A 2 11.90 25.75 -11.67
CA THR A 2 12.36 24.36 -11.53
C THR A 2 11.85 23.51 -12.71
N ARG A 3 12.77 22.93 -13.48
CA ARG A 3 12.50 21.93 -14.52
C ARG A 3 11.75 20.75 -13.89
N GLN A 4 10.45 20.65 -14.13
CA GLN A 4 9.74 19.37 -13.93
C GLN A 4 10.24 18.42 -15.02
N ALA A 5 11.12 17.48 -14.64
CA ALA A 5 11.45 16.34 -15.48
C ALA A 5 10.14 15.61 -15.83
N PRO A 6 9.99 15.04 -17.04
CA PRO A 6 8.85 14.20 -17.34
C PRO A 6 8.87 13.03 -16.35
N GLN A 7 7.96 13.05 -15.36
CA GLN A 7 7.74 11.90 -14.51
C GLN A 7 7.42 10.73 -15.43
N SER A 8 8.38 9.83 -15.57
CA SER A 8 8.24 8.66 -16.42
C SER A 8 6.97 7.93 -15.99
N ALA A 9 6.23 7.31 -16.90
CA ALA A 9 5.00 6.59 -16.56
C ALA A 9 5.20 5.60 -15.39
N ASN A 10 6.43 5.09 -15.26
CA ASN A 10 6.91 4.26 -14.16
C ASN A 10 6.84 4.94 -12.77
N ASP A 11 7.23 6.21 -12.69
CA ASP A 11 7.24 7.00 -11.45
C ASP A 11 5.81 7.25 -10.95
N LYS A 12 4.89 7.54 -11.87
CA LYS A 12 3.46 7.70 -11.58
C LYS A 12 2.84 6.41 -11.05
N VAL A 13 3.20 5.26 -11.62
CA VAL A 13 2.75 3.95 -11.14
C VAL A 13 3.26 3.68 -9.73
N LEU A 14 4.54 3.95 -9.46
CA LEU A 14 5.13 3.79 -8.12
C LEU A 14 4.46 4.70 -7.08
N GLU A 15 4.16 5.95 -7.42
CA GLU A 15 3.42 6.86 -6.54
C GLU A 15 1.99 6.37 -6.27
N LEU A 16 1.31 5.83 -7.29
CA LEU A 16 -0.03 5.23 -7.17
C LEU A 16 -0.01 4.00 -6.26
N GLU A 17 0.93 3.07 -6.48
CA GLU A 17 1.14 1.89 -5.63
C GLU A 17 1.39 2.30 -4.18
N LYS A 18 2.29 3.28 -3.97
CA LYS A 18 2.57 3.82 -2.64
C LYS A 18 1.29 4.32 -1.99
N ARG A 19 0.57 5.24 -2.64
CA ARG A 19 -0.68 5.84 -2.12
C ARG A 19 -1.73 4.79 -1.77
N LEU A 20 -1.89 3.78 -2.62
CA LEU A 20 -2.81 2.67 -2.40
C LEU A 20 -2.42 1.84 -1.17
N LEU A 21 -1.13 1.58 -0.99
CA LEU A 21 -0.61 0.93 0.21
C LEU A 21 -0.80 1.79 1.46
N GLN A 22 -0.66 3.12 1.38
CA GLN A 22 -0.98 4.01 2.52
C GLN A 22 -2.45 3.83 2.94
N VAL A 23 -3.38 3.81 1.97
CA VAL A 23 -4.81 3.59 2.22
C VAL A 23 -5.07 2.23 2.87
N LEU A 24 -4.35 1.19 2.44
CA LEU A 24 -4.44 -0.15 3.03
C LEU A 24 -3.76 -0.25 4.40
N CYS A 25 -2.82 0.63 4.75
CA CYS A 25 -2.24 0.72 6.08
C CYS A 25 -3.16 1.44 7.08
N GLN A 26 -4.18 2.17 6.61
CA GLN A 26 -5.08 2.86 7.52
C GLN A 26 -6.04 1.90 8.21
N PRO A 27 -6.20 1.98 9.55
CA PRO A 27 -7.13 1.18 10.33
C PRO A 27 -8.62 1.53 10.12
N LEU A 28 -8.98 2.20 9.03
CA LEU A 28 -10.33 2.71 8.77
C LEU A 28 -11.34 1.57 8.65
N GLY A 29 -12.38 1.62 9.48
CA GLY A 29 -13.33 0.55 9.80
C GLY A 29 -14.19 -0.03 8.68
N GLU A 30 -13.93 0.31 7.42
CA GLU A 30 -14.59 -0.30 6.27
C GLU A 30 -13.75 -1.45 5.70
N ILE A 31 -13.71 -2.54 6.47
CA ILE A 31 -12.93 -3.75 6.18
C ILE A 31 -13.31 -4.37 4.82
N GLU A 32 -14.56 -4.22 4.38
CA GLU A 32 -15.10 -4.88 3.19
C GLU A 32 -14.47 -4.40 1.89
N TRP A 33 -14.39 -3.08 1.65
CA TRP A 33 -13.78 -2.59 0.41
C TRP A 33 -12.26 -2.69 0.42
N GLN A 34 -11.62 -2.61 1.59
CA GLN A 34 -10.18 -2.88 1.70
C GLN A 34 -9.87 -4.33 1.30
N ARG A 35 -10.71 -5.29 1.69
CA ARG A 35 -10.59 -6.68 1.22
C ARG A 35 -10.77 -6.78 -0.29
N GLU A 36 -11.77 -6.10 -0.87
CA GLU A 36 -11.97 -6.07 -2.32
C GLU A 36 -10.72 -5.53 -3.05
N VAL A 37 -10.13 -4.44 -2.56
CA VAL A 37 -8.90 -3.86 -3.10
C VAL A 37 -7.75 -4.88 -3.03
N ILE A 38 -7.56 -5.57 -1.91
CA ILE A 38 -6.55 -6.63 -1.75
C ILE A 38 -6.80 -7.79 -2.72
N VAL A 39 -8.04 -8.23 -2.89
CA VAL A 39 -8.37 -9.32 -3.82
C VAL A 39 -8.03 -8.92 -5.25
N ARG A 40 -8.41 -7.71 -5.67
CA ARG A 40 -8.12 -7.20 -7.03
C ARG A 40 -6.62 -7.01 -7.27
N LEU A 41 -5.88 -6.54 -6.26
CA LEU A 41 -4.41 -6.40 -6.31
C LEU A 41 -3.68 -7.75 -6.16
N GLY A 42 -4.35 -8.83 -5.77
CA GLY A 42 -3.72 -10.13 -5.54
C GLY A 42 -2.99 -10.70 -6.77
N ASN A 43 -3.41 -10.29 -7.98
CA ASN A 43 -2.79 -10.69 -9.25
C ASN A 43 -1.92 -9.59 -9.88
N TYR A 44 -1.80 -8.44 -9.22
CA TYR A 44 -0.97 -7.33 -9.67
C TYR A 44 0.47 -7.54 -9.21
N LYS A 45 1.43 -7.37 -10.13
CA LYS A 45 2.86 -7.44 -9.82
C LYS A 45 3.33 -6.02 -9.55
N PHE A 46 3.63 -5.72 -8.29
CA PHE A 46 4.18 -4.44 -7.91
C PHE A 46 5.56 -4.24 -8.55
N ARG A 47 5.83 -3.01 -8.98
CA ARG A 47 7.14 -2.68 -9.59
C ARG A 47 8.26 -2.60 -8.56
N SER A 48 7.93 -2.25 -7.32
CA SER A 48 8.87 -2.23 -6.19
C SER A 48 8.72 -3.48 -5.32
N ILE A 49 9.84 -4.13 -5.02
CA ILE A 49 9.90 -5.28 -4.09
C ILE A 49 9.37 -4.87 -2.71
N HIS A 50 9.67 -3.65 -2.27
CA HIS A 50 9.17 -3.12 -0.99
C HIS A 50 7.64 -3.04 -0.96
N HIS A 51 7.02 -2.60 -2.06
CA HIS A 51 5.57 -2.53 -2.18
C HIS A 51 4.94 -3.93 -2.16
N GLN A 52 5.55 -4.88 -2.85
CA GLN A 52 5.07 -6.27 -2.88
C GLN A 52 5.13 -6.92 -1.50
N VAL A 53 6.23 -6.73 -0.76
CA VAL A 53 6.40 -7.30 0.59
C VAL A 53 5.44 -6.65 1.58
N LEU A 54 5.28 -5.33 1.51
CA LEU A 54 4.31 -4.61 2.33
C LEU A 54 2.89 -5.15 2.06
N PHE A 55 2.52 -5.32 0.78
CA PHE A 55 1.24 -5.88 0.39
C PHE A 55 1.03 -7.31 0.88
N ASP A 56 2.04 -8.18 0.77
CA ASP A 56 1.97 -9.57 1.26
C ASP A 56 1.76 -9.62 2.78
N CYS A 57 2.44 -8.74 3.51
CA CYS A 57 2.25 -8.59 4.96
C CYS A 57 0.82 -8.11 5.26
N LEU A 58 0.34 -7.06 4.58
CA LEU A 58 -1.02 -6.52 4.73
C LEU A 58 -2.13 -7.53 4.43
N LYS A 59 -1.91 -8.46 3.49
CA LYS A 59 -2.84 -9.55 3.17
C LYS A 59 -2.95 -10.58 4.29
N LYS A 60 -1.87 -10.77 5.06
CA LYS A 60 -1.79 -11.78 6.14
C LYS A 60 -2.22 -11.24 7.49
N ILE A 61 -2.35 -9.92 7.66
CA ILE A 61 -2.69 -9.31 8.94
C ILE A 61 -4.21 -9.19 9.10
N PRO A 62 -4.77 -9.66 10.22
CA PRO A 62 -6.17 -9.46 10.53
C PRO A 62 -6.50 -7.97 10.72
N ARG A 63 -7.33 -7.41 9.83
CA ARG A 63 -7.79 -6.00 9.89
C ARG A 63 -8.87 -5.71 10.94
N HIS A 64 -9.32 -6.74 11.67
CA HIS A 64 -10.35 -6.59 12.71
C HIS A 64 -9.78 -6.08 14.05
N GLN A 65 -8.46 -5.97 14.18
CA GLN A 65 -7.79 -5.43 15.37
C GLN A 65 -6.88 -4.25 14.98
N PRO A 66 -7.45 -3.05 14.78
CA PRO A 66 -6.69 -1.88 14.34
C PRO A 66 -5.62 -1.44 15.35
N GLU A 67 -5.83 -1.72 16.63
CA GLU A 67 -4.93 -1.41 17.74
C GLU A 67 -3.57 -2.11 17.64
N ILE A 68 -3.55 -3.41 17.31
CA ILE A 68 -2.33 -4.19 17.13
C ILE A 68 -1.91 -4.31 15.66
N PHE A 69 -2.69 -3.76 14.73
CA PHE A 69 -2.41 -3.87 13.29
C PHE A 69 -1.02 -3.34 12.93
N GLN A 70 -0.65 -2.19 13.49
CA GLN A 70 0.65 -1.58 13.25
C GLN A 70 1.78 -2.46 13.83
N GLU A 71 1.65 -2.96 15.05
CA GLU A 71 2.65 -3.83 15.67
C GLU A 71 2.83 -5.14 14.89
N LEU A 72 1.72 -5.78 14.49
CA LEU A 72 1.73 -6.98 13.66
C LEU A 72 2.38 -6.73 12.29
N LEU A 73 2.14 -5.56 11.69
CA LEU A 73 2.74 -5.17 10.42
C LEU A 73 4.25 -5.02 10.53
N LEU A 74 4.71 -4.34 11.59
CA LEU A 74 6.13 -4.16 11.86
C LEU A 74 6.81 -5.52 12.11
N GLU A 75 6.21 -6.38 12.95
CA GLU A 75 6.74 -7.72 13.23
C GLU A 75 6.87 -8.55 11.94
N ARG A 76 5.85 -8.51 11.07
CA ARG A 76 5.83 -9.25 9.81
C ARG A 76 6.88 -8.74 8.83
N LEU A 77 7.06 -7.43 8.71
CA LEU A 77 8.09 -6.84 7.85
C LEU A 77 9.50 -7.23 8.31
N THR A 78 9.75 -7.17 9.62
CA THR A 78 11.02 -7.63 10.21
C THR A 78 11.25 -9.12 9.89
N ARG A 79 10.23 -9.98 10.07
CA ARG A 79 10.31 -11.40 9.71
C ARG A 79 10.46 -11.67 8.21
N ALA A 80 9.99 -10.78 7.36
CA ALA A 80 10.16 -10.86 5.91
C ALA A 80 11.57 -10.47 5.45
N GLY A 81 12.47 -10.10 6.36
CA GLY A 81 13.83 -9.66 6.05
C GLY A 81 13.95 -8.17 5.73
N PHE A 82 12.95 -7.37 6.13
CA PHE A 82 12.96 -5.91 5.96
C PHE A 82 12.92 -5.19 7.31
N PRO A 83 13.96 -5.32 8.16
CA PRO A 83 14.02 -4.64 9.45
C PRO A 83 14.12 -3.10 9.31
N ASP A 84 14.61 -2.58 8.18
CA ASP A 84 14.73 -1.13 7.93
C ASP A 84 13.43 -0.46 7.45
N LEU A 85 12.49 -1.23 6.88
CA LEU A 85 11.18 -0.71 6.49
C LEU A 85 10.40 -0.12 7.68
N PRO A 86 10.30 -0.79 8.84
CA PRO A 86 9.76 -0.24 10.08
C PRO A 86 10.27 1.16 10.46
N ASP A 87 11.58 1.38 10.37
CA ASP A 87 12.24 2.53 11.00
C ASP A 87 12.18 3.80 10.14
N LEU A 88 12.40 3.63 8.83
CA LEU A 88 12.53 4.73 7.88
C LEU A 88 11.50 4.68 6.73
N GLY A 89 11.03 3.48 6.37
CA GLY A 89 10.24 3.26 5.17
C GLY A 89 8.74 3.31 5.35
N ILE A 90 8.19 2.82 6.46
CA ILE A 90 6.74 2.59 6.62
C ILE A 90 6.00 3.81 7.14
N LYS A 91 6.69 4.73 7.84
CA LYS A 91 6.14 6.00 8.35
C LYS A 91 5.26 6.73 7.32
N PRO A 92 5.71 6.99 6.08
CA PRO A 92 4.86 7.61 5.08
C PRO A 92 3.60 6.79 4.79
N TYR A 93 3.63 5.47 4.88
CA TYR A 93 2.45 4.62 4.65
C TYR A 93 1.44 4.67 5.80
N LEU A 94 1.88 5.03 7.00
CA LEU A 94 1.01 5.18 8.16
C LEU A 94 0.37 6.59 8.23
N GLU A 95 0.85 7.54 7.43
CA GLU A 95 0.26 8.88 7.38
C GLU A 95 -1.22 8.83 6.94
N PRO A 96 -2.10 9.60 7.60
CA PRO A 96 -3.54 9.55 7.35
C PRO A 96 -3.85 9.98 5.93
N ASN A 97 -4.50 9.08 5.17
CA ASN A 97 -4.92 9.35 3.81
C ASN A 97 -6.46 9.37 3.73
N ASN A 98 -7.04 10.54 3.48
CA ASN A 98 -8.50 10.74 3.38
C ASN A 98 -9.06 10.34 2.00
N ILE A 99 -8.74 9.12 1.57
CA ILE A 99 -9.16 8.61 0.25
C ILE A 99 -10.25 7.57 0.47
N GLY A 100 -11.45 7.86 -0.03
CA GLY A 100 -12.59 6.94 0.02
C GLY A 100 -12.49 5.80 -0.99
N LYS A 101 -13.32 4.76 -0.77
CA LYS A 101 -13.45 3.54 -1.61
C LYS A 101 -13.38 3.81 -3.11
N SER A 102 -14.18 4.74 -3.62
CA SER A 102 -14.32 5.01 -5.06
C SER A 102 -12.99 5.37 -5.72
N LYS A 103 -12.16 6.13 -5.02
CA LYS A 103 -10.86 6.59 -5.53
C LYS A 103 -9.79 5.51 -5.38
N ALA A 104 -9.84 4.71 -4.31
CA ALA A 104 -8.98 3.53 -4.18
C ALA A 104 -9.24 2.50 -5.28
N LEU A 105 -10.51 2.19 -5.57
CA LEU A 105 -10.88 1.28 -6.66
C LEU A 105 -10.49 1.81 -8.04
N ALA A 106 -10.63 3.12 -8.27
CA ALA A 106 -10.14 3.76 -9.50
C ALA A 106 -8.63 3.59 -9.66
N TRP A 107 -7.85 3.72 -8.58
CA TRP A 107 -6.41 3.47 -8.62
C TRP A 107 -6.07 2.01 -8.92
N VAL A 108 -6.81 1.05 -8.35
CA VAL A 108 -6.61 -0.37 -8.71
C VAL A 108 -6.88 -0.60 -10.20
N ALA A 109 -7.95 -0.01 -10.75
CA ALA A 109 -8.26 -0.11 -12.18
C ALA A 109 -7.12 0.48 -13.04
N MET A 110 -6.64 1.68 -12.69
CA MET A 110 -5.51 2.31 -13.39
C MET A 110 -4.23 1.46 -13.33
N LEU A 111 -3.93 0.83 -12.19
CA LEU A 111 -2.78 -0.07 -12.05
C LEU A 111 -2.95 -1.34 -12.87
N ALA A 112 -4.18 -1.89 -12.93
CA ALA A 112 -4.48 -3.07 -13.74
C ALA A 112 -4.31 -2.80 -15.25
N GLU A 113 -4.65 -1.59 -15.72
CA GLU A 113 -4.45 -1.17 -17.11
C GLU A 113 -2.98 -0.81 -17.43
N ALA A 114 -2.19 -0.42 -16.43
CA ALA A 114 -0.78 -0.05 -16.58
C ALA A 114 0.20 -1.25 -16.54
N LYS A 115 -0.33 -2.48 -16.67
CA LYS A 115 0.40 -3.75 -16.58
C LYS A 115 1.16 -4.09 -17.86
#